data_AF-A0A7D6GQY0-F1
#
_entry.id   AF-A0A7D6GQY0-F1
#
_cell.length_a   1.000
_cell.length_b   1.000
_cell.length_c   1.000
_cell.angle_alpha   90.00
_cell.angle_beta   90.00
_cell.angle_gamma   90.00
#
_symmetry.space_group_name_H-M   'P 1'
#
loop_
_entity.id
_entity.type
_entity.pdbx_description
1 polymer ?
#
loop_
_entity_poly.entity_id
_entity_poly.type
_entity_poly.pdbx_seq_one_letter_code
_entity_poly.pdbx_strand_id
1 'polypeptide(L)'
;MDEPGPYALLGRLGVAIFVMIAPTLCFLGLVRGLERLRDDDLINEWARTRGSDVHDITEHDDVLAVLANEMGVEADRSSTVRCPACGTLNRSGMTYCHGCQHRLKSS
;
A
#
# COMPACT_ATOMS: atom_id res chain seq x y z
N MET A 1 9.13 1.43 57.28
CA MET A 1 8.49 1.20 55.97
C MET A 1 8.25 2.57 55.40
N ASP A 2 9.23 3.10 54.67
CA ASP A 2 9.14 4.44 54.08
C ASP A 2 8.05 4.44 53.02
N GLU A 3 6.96 5.19 53.28
CA GLU A 3 5.91 5.40 52.29
C GLU A 3 6.54 6.09 51.07
N PRO A 4 6.53 5.46 49.88
CA PRO A 4 7.08 6.07 48.70
C PRO A 4 6.25 7.32 48.38
N GLY A 5 6.89 8.49 48.40
CA GLY A 5 6.24 9.75 48.09
C GLY A 5 5.52 9.70 46.73
N PRO A 6 4.43 10.47 46.54
CA PRO A 6 3.53 10.37 45.38
C PRO A 6 4.27 10.51 44.03
N TYR A 7 5.36 11.28 43.99
CA TYR A 7 6.22 11.45 42.82
C TYR A 7 6.95 10.16 42.39
N ALA A 8 7.32 9.29 43.33
CA ALA A 8 7.96 8.01 43.03
C ALA A 8 6.96 7.05 42.36
N LEU A 9 5.70 7.08 42.78
CA LEU A 9 4.61 6.31 42.19
C LEU A 9 4.28 6.83 40.78
N LEU A 10 4.18 8.16 40.62
CA LEU A 10 3.92 8.81 39.34
C LEU A 10 5.03 8.52 38.31
N GLY A 11 6.29 8.56 38.74
CA GLY A 11 7.44 8.26 37.89
C GLY A 11 7.42 6.81 37.39
N ARG A 12 7.16 5.85 38.27
CA ARG A 12 7.06 4.42 37.89
C ARG A 12 5.91 4.15 36.94
N LEU A 13 4.75 4.77 37.19
CA LEU A 13 3.60 4.66 36.29
C LEU A 13 3.93 5.24 34.91
N GLY A 14 4.57 6.41 34.87
CA GLY A 14 5.01 7.04 33.61
C GLY A 14 5.97 6.15 32.81
N VAL A 15 6.98 5.58 33.46
CA VAL A 15 7.92 4.65 32.83
C VAL A 15 7.20 3.39 32.33
N ALA A 16 6.29 2.82 33.12
CA ALA A 16 5.54 1.63 32.73
C ALA A 16 4.65 1.89 31.49
N ILE A 17 3.96 3.02 31.45
CA ILE A 17 3.14 3.44 30.30
C ILE A 17 4.03 3.64 29.08
N PHE A 18 5.16 4.34 29.23
CA PHE A 18 6.09 4.58 28.14
C PHE A 18 6.63 3.27 27.55
N VAL A 19 7.07 2.33 28.39
CA VAL A 19 7.59 1.04 27.94
C VAL A 19 6.54 0.19 27.22
N MET A 20 5.25 0.31 27.59
CA MET A 20 4.16 -0.39 26.90
C MET A 20 3.78 0.26 25.56
N ILE A 21 3.78 1.59 25.48
CA ILE A 21 3.29 2.33 24.31
C ILE A 21 4.41 2.57 23.28
N ALA A 22 5.65 2.78 23.72
CA ALA A 22 6.76 3.09 22.82
C ALA A 22 7.02 2.01 21.74
N PRO A 23 6.98 0.70 22.02
CA PRO A 23 7.22 -0.33 21.00
C PRO A 23 6.15 -0.33 19.91
N THR A 24 4.89 -0.11 20.27
CA THR A 24 3.77 -0.09 19.31
C THR A 24 3.78 1.17 18.46
N LEU A 25 4.08 2.33 19.06
CA LEU A 25 4.27 3.58 18.31
C LEU A 25 5.49 3.52 17.39
N CYS A 26 6.59 2.94 17.85
CA CYS A 26 7.80 2.75 17.03
C CYS A 26 7.49 1.85 15.83
N PHE A 27 6.81 0.72 16.06
CA PHE A 27 6.39 -0.18 14.99
C PHE A 27 5.46 0.50 13.98
N LEU A 28 4.41 1.19 14.45
CA LEU A 28 3.47 1.89 13.58
C LEU A 28 4.14 3.04 12.81
N GLY A 29 5.06 3.76 13.46
CA GLY A 29 5.85 4.81 12.84
C GLY A 29 6.75 4.27 11.74
N LEU A 30 7.43 3.15 11.98
CA LEU A 30 8.26 2.48 10.99
C LEU A 30 7.42 1.98 9.80
N VAL A 31 6.29 1.30 10.04
CA VAL A 31 5.41 0.82 8.97
C VAL A 31 4.88 1.98 8.12
N ARG A 32 4.35 3.04 8.75
CA ARG A 32 3.89 4.24 8.03
C ARG A 32 5.02 4.96 7.29
N GLY A 33 6.22 4.99 7.87
CA GLY A 33 7.40 5.56 7.23
C GLY A 33 7.81 4.79 5.98
N LEU A 34 7.78 3.46 6.04
CA LEU A 34 8.04 2.59 4.89
C LEU A 34 6.96 2.70 3.83
N GLU A 35 5.68 2.83 4.22
CA GLU A 35 4.58 3.10 3.29
C GLU A 35 4.75 4.43 2.57
N ARG A 36 5.13 5.49 3.30
CA ARG A 36 5.37 6.82 2.73
C ARG A 36 6.54 6.83 1.72
N LEU A 37 7.65 6.17 2.07
CA LEU A 37 8.81 6.05 1.18
C LEU A 37 8.52 5.22 -0.07
N ARG A 38 7.57 4.30 0.01
CA ARG A 38 7.12 3.52 -1.15
C ARG A 38 6.25 4.35 -2.10
N ASP A 39 5.41 5.25 -1.57
CA ASP A 39 4.36 5.90 -2.37
C ASP A 39 4.76 7.26 -2.98
N ASP A 40 5.62 8.07 -2.35
CA ASP A 40 5.58 9.52 -2.63
C ASP A 40 6.53 10.05 -3.73
N ASP A 41 7.65 9.40 -4.06
CA ASP A 41 8.65 10.03 -4.95
C ASP A 41 8.55 9.58 -6.42
N LEU A 42 8.26 8.31 -6.69
CA LEU A 42 8.19 7.82 -8.07
C LEU A 42 6.89 8.22 -8.77
N ILE A 43 5.75 8.20 -8.08
CA ILE A 43 4.44 8.52 -8.66
C ILE A 43 4.34 10.01 -8.97
N ASN A 44 4.85 10.87 -8.08
CA ASN A 44 4.77 12.31 -8.24
C ASN A 44 5.73 12.81 -9.33
N GLU A 45 6.88 12.14 -9.50
CA GLU A 45 7.80 12.41 -10.60
C GLU A 45 7.24 11.91 -11.94
N TRP A 46 6.69 10.69 -11.99
CA TRP A 46 5.96 10.17 -13.17
C TRP A 46 4.74 11.03 -13.54
N ALA A 47 4.03 11.58 -12.55
CA ALA A 47 2.89 12.46 -12.78
C ALA A 47 3.31 13.82 -13.34
N ARG A 48 4.44 14.37 -12.88
CA ARG A 48 4.99 15.63 -13.42
C ARG A 48 5.56 15.47 -14.82
N THR A 49 6.31 14.40 -15.08
CA THR A 49 6.86 14.11 -16.43
C THR A 49 5.75 13.77 -17.42
N ARG A 50 4.79 12.90 -17.05
CA ARG A 50 3.72 12.49 -17.96
C ARG A 50 2.59 13.53 -18.09
N GLY A 51 2.32 14.33 -17.06
CA GLY A 51 1.30 15.40 -17.14
C GLY A 51 1.63 16.50 -18.16
N SER A 52 2.91 16.68 -18.49
CA SER A 52 3.36 17.53 -19.60
C SER A 52 3.26 16.83 -20.97
N ASP A 53 3.10 15.50 -21.00
CA ASP A 53 3.24 14.64 -22.17
C ASP A 53 1.92 14.03 -22.65
N VAL A 54 0.79 14.28 -21.95
CA VAL A 54 -0.55 13.81 -22.36
C VAL A 54 -1.03 14.45 -23.68
N HIS A 55 -0.32 15.46 -24.21
CA HIS A 55 -0.55 15.95 -25.57
C HIS A 55 0.18 15.14 -26.66
N ASP A 56 1.01 14.16 -26.28
CA ASP A 56 1.87 13.35 -27.17
C ASP A 56 1.60 11.83 -27.09
N ILE A 57 0.54 11.40 -26.38
CA ILE A 57 0.21 9.96 -26.24
C ILE A 57 -0.60 9.43 -27.44
N THR A 58 -1.08 10.29 -28.34
CA THR A 58 -1.75 9.80 -29.56
C THR A 58 -0.80 9.08 -30.53
N GLU A 59 0.52 9.28 -30.47
CA GLU A 59 1.46 8.57 -31.36
C GLU A 59 1.92 7.20 -30.83
N HIS A 60 1.95 6.99 -29.50
CA HIS A 60 2.48 5.75 -28.93
C HIS A 60 1.46 4.61 -28.84
N ASP A 61 0.16 4.91 -28.87
CA ASP A 61 -0.90 3.89 -28.93
C ASP A 61 -0.85 3.13 -30.27
N ASP A 62 -0.51 3.80 -31.37
CA ASP A 62 -0.40 3.17 -32.69
C ASP A 62 0.80 2.19 -32.77
N VAL A 63 1.94 2.58 -32.20
CA VAL A 63 3.14 1.73 -32.16
C VAL A 63 2.93 0.53 -31.23
N LEU A 64 2.28 0.75 -30.07
CA LEU A 64 1.98 -0.34 -29.12
C LEU A 64 0.93 -1.31 -29.66
N ALA A 65 -0.07 -0.83 -30.40
CA ALA A 65 -1.06 -1.66 -31.08
C ALA A 65 -0.45 -2.50 -32.21
N VAL A 66 0.49 -1.92 -32.98
CA VAL A 66 1.26 -2.64 -34.01
C VAL A 66 2.14 -3.72 -33.36
N LEU A 67 2.86 -3.39 -32.28
CA LEU A 67 3.70 -4.33 -31.51
C LEU A 67 2.90 -5.45 -30.82
N ALA A 68 1.68 -5.16 -30.36
CA ALA A 68 0.80 -6.19 -29.78
C ALA A 68 0.24 -7.13 -30.85
N ASN A 69 -0.06 -6.61 -32.05
CA ASN A 69 -0.58 -7.39 -33.17
C ASN A 69 0.50 -8.28 -33.80
N GLU A 70 1.76 -7.84 -33.86
CA GLU A 70 2.89 -8.66 -34.33
C GLU A 70 3.34 -9.72 -33.32
N MET A 71 3.15 -9.50 -32.01
CA MET A 71 3.48 -10.48 -30.97
C MET A 71 2.32 -11.44 -30.62
N GLY A 72 1.14 -11.30 -31.20
CA GLY A 72 -0.01 -12.18 -30.94
C GLY A 72 -0.43 -12.22 -29.46
N VAL A 73 -0.10 -11.17 -28.69
CA VAL A 73 -0.52 -11.04 -27.30
C VAL A 73 -1.94 -10.50 -27.32
N GLU A 74 -2.90 -11.42 -27.44
CA GLU A 74 -4.25 -11.19 -26.96
C GLU A 74 -4.11 -10.59 -25.56
N ALA A 75 -4.40 -9.30 -25.42
CA ALA A 75 -4.46 -8.62 -24.14
C ALA A 75 -5.60 -9.28 -23.36
N ASP A 76 -5.25 -10.38 -22.71
CA ASP A 76 -6.19 -11.22 -21.99
C ASP A 76 -6.90 -10.33 -20.99
N ARG A 77 -8.22 -10.30 -21.17
CA ARG A 77 -9.14 -9.37 -20.53
C ARG A 77 -8.92 -9.53 -19.05
N SER A 78 -8.20 -8.60 -18.45
CA SER A 78 -7.81 -8.59 -17.04
C SER A 78 -9.05 -8.38 -16.18
N SER A 79 -9.87 -9.41 -16.09
CA SER A 79 -11.08 -9.46 -15.30
C SER A 79 -10.68 -9.18 -13.87
N THR A 80 -11.25 -8.14 -13.28
CA THR A 80 -11.00 -7.78 -11.89
C THR A 80 -12.11 -8.35 -11.01
N VAL A 81 -11.75 -8.94 -9.88
CA VAL A 81 -12.66 -9.57 -8.93
C VAL A 81 -12.69 -8.75 -7.64
N ARG A 82 -13.89 -8.42 -7.17
CA ARG A 82 -14.09 -7.67 -5.92
C ARG A 82 -14.05 -8.61 -4.72
N CYS A 83 -13.27 -8.24 -3.70
CA CYS A 83 -13.23 -9.00 -2.45
C CYS A 83 -14.57 -8.90 -1.70
N PRO A 84 -15.17 -10.03 -1.29
CA PRO A 84 -16.43 -10.01 -0.55
C PRO A 84 -16.28 -9.52 0.90
N ALA A 85 -15.07 -9.54 1.47
CA ALA A 85 -14.84 -9.18 2.86
C ALA A 85 -14.58 -7.67 3.05
N CYS A 86 -13.77 -7.06 2.16
CA CYS A 86 -13.35 -5.66 2.31
C CYS A 86 -13.65 -4.78 1.09
N GLY A 87 -14.24 -5.33 0.03
CA GLY A 87 -14.63 -4.57 -1.17
C GLY A 87 -13.50 -4.18 -2.12
N THR A 88 -12.25 -4.52 -1.78
CA THR A 88 -11.05 -4.25 -2.58
C THR A 88 -11.07 -5.00 -3.92
N LEU A 89 -10.70 -4.32 -5.01
CA LEU A 89 -10.57 -4.94 -6.34
C LEU A 89 -9.23 -5.68 -6.45
N ASN A 90 -9.27 -6.93 -6.92
CA ASN A 90 -8.10 -7.79 -7.13
C ASN A 90 -8.09 -8.29 -8.57
N ARG A 91 -6.92 -8.70 -9.08
CA ARG A 91 -6.82 -9.34 -10.39
C ARG A 91 -7.45 -10.73 -10.35
N SER A 92 -8.11 -11.15 -11.43
CA SER A 92 -8.51 -12.55 -11.59
C SER A 92 -7.30 -13.47 -11.51
N GLY A 93 -7.49 -14.67 -10.94
CA GLY A 93 -6.42 -15.63 -10.67
C GLY A 93 -5.72 -15.48 -9.31
N MET A 94 -5.94 -14.40 -8.55
CA MET A 94 -5.39 -14.27 -7.20
C MET A 94 -6.18 -15.12 -6.18
N THR A 95 -5.47 -15.92 -5.37
CA THR A 95 -6.08 -16.77 -4.32
C THR A 95 -6.48 -15.99 -3.08
N TYR A 96 -5.80 -14.89 -2.79
CA TYR A 96 -6.01 -14.06 -1.58
C TYR A 96 -6.15 -12.59 -1.95
N CYS A 97 -6.94 -11.86 -1.18
CA CYS A 97 -7.12 -10.43 -1.32
C CYS A 97 -5.87 -9.67 -0.85
N HIS A 98 -5.39 -8.71 -1.64
CA HIS A 98 -4.23 -7.90 -1.26
C HIS A 98 -4.50 -6.96 -0.07
N GLY A 99 -5.75 -6.52 0.13
CA GLY A 99 -6.11 -5.61 1.22
C GLY A 99 -6.32 -6.29 2.58
N CYS A 100 -7.05 -7.42 2.61
CA CYS A 100 -7.46 -8.06 3.88
C CYS A 100 -7.01 -9.52 4.02
N GLN A 101 -6.27 -10.07 3.05
CA GLN A 101 -5.82 -11.46 3.01
C GLN A 101 -6.94 -12.52 3.05
N HIS A 102 -8.20 -12.11 2.91
CA HIS A 102 -9.31 -13.04 2.77
C HIS A 102 -9.19 -13.85 1.47
N ARG A 103 -9.52 -15.14 1.52
CA ARG A 103 -9.45 -16.03 0.35
C ARG A 103 -10.49 -15.59 -0.68
N LEU A 104 -10.05 -15.36 -1.91
CA LEU A 104 -10.93 -15.06 -3.04
C LEU A 104 -11.38 -16.38 -3.68
N LYS A 105 -12.66 -16.46 -4.03
CA LYS A 105 -13.21 -17.63 -4.71
C LYS A 105 -12.84 -17.51 -6.19
N SER A 106 -11.83 -18.26 -6.64
CA SER A 106 -11.49 -18.37 -8.06
C SER A 106 -12.64 -19.08 -8.77
N SER A 107 -13.24 -18.44 -9.77
CA SER A 107 -14.15 -19.08 -10.72
C SER A 107 -13.56 -19.02 -12.11
#